data_AF-A0A4U9HXE7-F1
#
_entry.id   AF-A0A4U9HXE7-F1
#
_cell.length_a   1.000
_cell.length_b   1.000
_cell.length_c   1.000
_cell.angle_alpha   90.00
_cell.angle_beta   90.00
_cell.angle_gamma   90.00
#
_symmetry.space_group_name_H-M   'P 1'
#
loop_
_entity.id
_entity.type
_entity.pdbx_description
1 polymer ?
#
loop_
_entity_poly.entity_id
_entity_poly.type
_entity_poly.pdbx_seq_one_letter_code
_entity_poly.pdbx_strand_id
1 'polypeptide(L)' 'MLNRWFPEANSVIVILDRHGNIQRFNRLSEEYTGMKEHEVIGQNVFKLFMSRSEAAASRRNISGFFS' A
#
# COMPACT_ATOMS: atom_id res chain seq x y z
N MET A 1 5.68 17.81 3.35
CA MET A 1 4.91 18.17 2.13
C MET A 1 3.93 17.09 1.67
N LEU A 2 4.28 15.79 1.72
CA LEU A 2 3.39 14.69 1.27
C LEU A 2 2.02 14.66 1.96
N ASN A 3 1.95 15.03 3.26
CA ASN A 3 0.72 14.98 4.04
C ASN A 3 -0.44 15.84 3.50
N ARG A 4 -0.16 16.90 2.72
CA ARG A 4 -1.20 17.81 2.23
C ARG A 4 -1.89 17.32 0.95
N TRP A 5 -1.21 16.51 0.14
CA TRP A 5 -1.69 16.09 -1.17
C TRP A 5 -2.10 14.62 -1.21
N PHE A 6 -1.56 13.81 -0.30
CA PHE A 6 -1.84 12.38 -0.23
C PHE A 6 -3.34 12.05 -0.09
N PRO A 7 -4.13 12.73 0.77
CA PRO A 7 -5.56 12.44 0.90
C PRO A 7 -6.40 12.85 -0.32
N GLU A 8 -5.97 13.89 -1.04
CA GLU A 8 -6.71 14.54 -2.15
C GLU A 8 -6.31 14.01 -3.54
N ALA A 9 -5.30 13.15 -3.61
CA ALA A 9 -4.85 12.59 -4.87
C ALA A 9 -5.95 11.71 -5.46
N ASN A 10 -6.33 11.96 -6.72
CA ASN A 10 -7.41 11.27 -7.42
C ASN A 10 -6.95 9.90 -7.97
N SER A 11 -6.24 9.12 -7.15
CA SER A 11 -5.70 7.80 -7.46
C SER A 11 -5.63 6.96 -6.19
N VAL A 12 -5.68 5.64 -6.33
CA VAL A 12 -5.43 4.70 -5.22
C VAL A 12 -3.94 4.75 -4.88
N ILE A 13 -3.60 5.16 -3.67
CA ILE A 13 -2.21 5.27 -3.20
C ILE A 13 -2.07 4.61 -1.83
N VAL A 14 -1.13 3.67 -1.75
CA VAL A 14 -0.71 3.01 -0.52
C VAL A 14 0.79 3.26 -0.34
N ILE A 15 1.19 3.75 0.83
CA ILE A 15 2.60 3.94 1.17
C ILE A 15 3.04 2.75 2.02
N LEU A 16 4.17 2.16 1.67
CA LEU A 16 4.72 0.97 2.31
C LEU A 16 6.10 1.26 2.91
N ASP A 17 6.47 0.53 3.97
CA ASP A 17 7.87 0.37 4.35
C ASP A 17 8.60 -0.63 3.43
N ARG A 18 9.91 -0.82 3.66
CA ARG A 18 10.75 -1.75 2.88
C ARG A 18 10.32 -3.22 2.98
N HIS A 19 9.54 -3.59 4.00
CA HIS A 19 9.03 -4.94 4.21
C HIS A 19 7.63 -5.12 3.59
N GLY A 20 7.06 -4.06 3.01
CA GLY A 20 5.73 -4.03 2.44
C GLY A 20 4.62 -3.82 3.47
N ASN A 21 4.94 -3.34 4.67
CA ASN A 21 3.94 -2.98 5.67
C ASN A 21 3.36 -1.60 5.37
N ILE A 22 2.04 -1.47 5.48
CA ILE A 22 1.32 -0.25 5.13
C ILE A 22 1.60 0.83 6.18
N GLN A 23 2.09 1.98 5.72
CA GLN A 23 2.35 3.17 6.51
C GLN A 23 1.28 4.25 6.31
N ARG A 24 0.66 4.30 5.12
CA ARG A 24 -0.45 5.21 4.81
C ARG A 24 -1.41 4.60 3.80
N PHE A 25 -2.68 4.95 3.91
CA PHE A 25 -3.76 4.47 3.06
C PHE A 25 -4.70 5.65 2.75
N ASN A 26 -4.70 6.15 1.51
CA ASN A 26 -5.47 7.37 1.21
C ASN A 26 -6.98 7.10 1.13
N ARG A 27 -7.76 8.18 1.13
CA ARG A 27 -9.23 8.12 1.10
C ARG A 27 -9.78 7.28 -0.06
N LEU A 28 -9.22 7.42 -1.26
CA LEU A 28 -9.62 6.62 -2.42
C LEU A 28 -9.31 5.14 -2.25
N SER A 29 -8.23 4.78 -1.55
CA SER A 29 -7.95 3.39 -1.20
C SER A 29 -8.98 2.83 -0.22
N GLU A 30 -9.44 3.65 0.75
CA GLU A 30 -10.54 3.26 1.63
C GLU A 30 -11.84 3.01 0.85
N GLU A 31 -12.19 3.92 -0.05
CA GLU A 31 -13.40 3.82 -0.87
C GLU A 31 -13.35 2.61 -1.81
N TYR A 32 -12.19 2.33 -2.41
CA TYR A 32 -12.01 1.22 -3.34
C TYR A 32 -12.04 -0.16 -2.65
N THR A 33 -11.42 -0.28 -1.47
CA THR A 33 -11.30 -1.56 -0.75
C THR A 33 -12.41 -1.80 0.28
N GLY A 34 -13.08 -0.73 0.73
CA GLY A 34 -14.00 -0.74 1.86
C GLY A 34 -13.32 -0.75 3.23
N MET A 35 -11.98 -0.79 3.31
CA MET A 35 -11.23 -0.85 4.56
C MET A 35 -10.79 0.55 5.00
N LYS A 36 -10.72 0.80 6.31
CA LYS A 36 -10.22 2.06 6.88
C LYS A 36 -8.71 2.01 7.10
N GLU A 37 -8.05 3.18 7.01
CA GLU A 37 -6.60 3.30 7.20
C GLU A 37 -6.18 2.65 8.53
N HIS A 38 -6.88 2.96 9.63
CA HIS A 38 -6.58 2.41 10.95
C HIS A 38 -6.72 0.88 11.05
N GLU A 39 -7.48 0.24 10.16
CA GLU A 39 -7.61 -1.21 10.11
C GLU A 39 -6.43 -1.85 9.40
N VAL A 40 -5.79 -1.14 8.46
CA VAL A 40 -4.74 -1.70 7.58
C VAL A 40 -3.32 -1.26 7.91
N ILE A 41 -3.11 -0.17 8.67
CA ILE A 41 -1.77 0.28 9.08
C ILE A 41 -1.01 -0.87 9.77
N GLY A 42 0.26 -1.05 9.40
CA GLY A 42 1.14 -2.09 9.92
C GLY A 42 0.91 -3.48 9.32
N GLN A 43 -0.20 -3.70 8.61
CA GLN A 43 -0.42 -4.95 7.90
C GLN A 43 0.40 -5.03 6.61
N ASN A 44 0.70 -6.25 6.18
CA ASN A 44 1.49 -6.48 4.97
C ASN A 44 0.61 -6.46 3.72
N VAL A 45 0.89 -5.54 2.79
CA VAL A 45 0.08 -5.31 1.59
C VAL A 45 -0.05 -6.56 0.72
N PHE A 46 1.00 -7.37 0.66
CA PHE A 46 1.05 -8.59 -0.16
C PHE A 46 0.13 -9.68 0.37
N LYS A 47 -0.24 -9.64 1.65
CA LYS A 47 -1.19 -10.59 2.25
C LYS A 47 -2.63 -10.13 2.09
N LEU A 48 -2.86 -8.82 2.12
CA LEU A 48 -4.20 -8.23 2.08
C LEU A 48 -4.77 -8.16 0.67
N PHE A 49 -3.96 -7.79 -0.31
CA PHE A 49 -4.47 -7.36 -1.63
C PHE A 49 -3.88 -8.13 -2.82
N MET A 50 -3.12 -9.19 -2.57
CA MET A 50 -2.50 -9.98 -3.63
C MET A 50 -2.66 -11.48 -3.39
N SER A 51 -2.84 -12.22 -4.47
CA SER A 51 -2.62 -13.66 -4.45
C SER A 51 -1.15 -13.99 -4.17
N ARG A 52 -0.87 -15.24 -3.77
CA ARG A 52 0.49 -15.68 -3.45
C ARG A 52 1.46 -15.52 -4.64
N SER A 53 0.99 -15.73 -5.87
CA SER A 53 1.79 -15.57 -7.09
C SER A 53 2.12 -14.09 -7.36
N GLU A 54 1.13 -13.20 -7.25
CA GLU A 54 1.31 -11.75 -7.41
C GLU A 54 2.25 -11.18 -6.34
N ALA A 55 2.09 -11.61 -5.09
CA ALA A 55 2.98 -11.25 -3.99
C ALA A 55 4.43 -11.64 -4.28
N ALA A 56 4.67 -12.85 -4.80
CA ALA A 56 6.00 -13.31 -5.14
C ALA A 56 6.63 -12.51 -6.30
N ALA A 57 5.82 -12.14 -7.31
CA ALA A 57 6.27 -11.30 -8.41
C ALA A 57 6.61 -9.86 -7.95
N SER A 58 5.71 -9.23 -7.20
CA SER A 58 5.91 -7.86 -6.70
C SER A 58 7.13 -7.72 -5.79
N ARG A 59 7.39 -8.70 -4.91
CA ARG A 59 8.58 -8.67 -4.04
C ARG A 59 9.89 -8.65 -4.82
N ARG A 60 9.98 -9.36 -5.95
CA ARG A 60 11.16 -9.32 -6.82
C ARG A 60 11.37 -7.93 -7.42
N ASN A 61 10.30 -7.32 -7.91
CA ASN A 61 10.36 -5.98 -8.51
C ASN A 61 10.80 -4.92 -7.49
N ILE A 62 10.25 -4.98 -6.27
CA ILE A 62 10.58 -4.03 -5.20
C ILE A 62 12.03 -4.22 -4.72
N SER A 63 12.51 -5.47 -4.62
CA SER A 63 13.90 -5.72 -4.23
C SER A 63 14.93 -5.11 -5.20
N GLY A 64 14.61 -5.06 -6.50
CA GLY A 64 15.47 -4.43 -7.51
C GLY A 64 15.35 -2.90 -7.55
N PHE A 65 14.37 -2.30 -6.89
CA PHE A 65 14.18 -0.85 -6.83
C PHE A 65 14.93 -0.20 -5.65
N PHE A 66 15.19 -0.98 -4.59
CA PHE A 66 15.91 -0.56 -3.39
C PHE A 66 17.37 -1.04 -3.34
N SER A 67 17.82 -1.73 -4.38
CA SER A 67 19.21 -2.17 -4.57
C SER A 67 20.10 -1.09 -5.16
#